data_AF-A0A660W5G1-F1
#
_entry.id   AF-A0A660W5G1-F1
#
_cell.length_a   1.000
_cell.length_b   1.000
_cell.length_c   1.000
_cell.angle_alpha   90.00
_cell.angle_beta   90.00
_cell.angle_gamma   90.00
#
_symmetry.space_group_name_H-M   'P 1'
#
loop_
_entity.id
_entity.type
_entity.pdbx_description
1 polymer ?
#
loop_
_entity_poly.entity_id
_entity_poly.type
_entity_poly.pdbx_seq_one_letter_code
_entity_poly.pdbx_strand_id
1 'polypeptide(L)'
;MYLGDFKENSTLYFCWSTNDKNGASITRATNGTIKIYKDDGTTESTAGITDTEDFDSLTGIHNCKIVLTDAFYATGHDYSVVLDGAVIDGETVNAVLATFSIENRFAGSSLFEKAAKMLVNKAVQNKSTGVINYYDDDGETSILTHTPTDGESTITRTPS
;
A
#
# COMPACT_ATOMS: atom_id res chain seq x y z
N MET A 1 13.75 -0.48 -2.17
CA MET A 1 12.69 -0.82 -3.17
C MET A 1 11.34 -0.79 -2.47
N TYR A 2 10.28 -0.23 -3.08
CA TYR A 2 8.92 -0.33 -2.53
C TYR A 2 8.22 -1.58 -3.09
N LEU A 3 7.69 -2.43 -2.22
CA LEU A 3 7.07 -3.71 -2.60
C LEU A 3 5.57 -3.60 -2.87
N GLY A 4 4.93 -2.53 -2.39
CA GLY A 4 3.50 -2.32 -2.53
C GLY A 4 2.77 -2.15 -1.20
N ASP A 5 1.45 -2.05 -1.33
CA ASP A 5 0.51 -1.99 -0.21
C ASP A 5 -0.19 -3.34 -0.09
N PHE A 6 -0.08 -3.95 1.07
CA PHE A 6 -0.53 -5.32 1.33
C PHE A 6 -1.74 -5.33 2.25
N LYS A 7 -2.54 -6.38 2.13
CA LYS A 7 -3.61 -6.67 3.09
C LYS A 7 -2.99 -7.15 4.41
N GLU A 8 -3.63 -6.83 5.53
CA GLU A 8 -3.28 -7.45 6.82
C GLU A 8 -3.36 -8.98 6.72
N ASN A 9 -2.52 -9.69 7.47
CA ASN A 9 -2.44 -11.16 7.49
C ASN A 9 -2.01 -11.81 6.17
N SER A 10 -1.54 -11.03 5.19
CA SER A 10 -0.98 -11.59 3.95
C SER A 10 0.45 -12.09 4.13
N THR A 11 1.01 -12.69 3.08
CA THR A 11 2.43 -13.07 3.02
C THR A 11 3.07 -12.35 1.84
N LEU A 12 4.21 -11.71 2.08
CA LEU A 12 5.00 -11.06 1.04
C LEU A 12 6.26 -11.87 0.72
N TYR A 13 6.74 -11.73 -0.51
CA TYR A 13 7.96 -12.35 -1.01
C TYR A 13 8.77 -11.32 -1.81
N PHE A 14 10.09 -11.29 -1.64
CA PHE A 14 10.98 -10.53 -2.49
C PHE A 14 12.40 -11.12 -2.48
N CYS A 15 13.16 -10.86 -3.53
CA CYS A 15 14.58 -11.19 -3.57
C CYS A 15 15.44 -9.95 -3.31
N TRP A 16 16.62 -10.18 -2.75
CA TRP A 16 17.66 -9.18 -2.57
C TRP A 16 19.02 -9.80 -2.88
N SER A 17 20.04 -8.96 -3.12
CA SER A 17 21.35 -9.44 -3.58
C SER A 17 22.50 -8.97 -2.69
N THR A 18 23.59 -9.72 -2.75
CA THR A 18 24.89 -9.40 -2.13
C THR A 18 25.98 -9.39 -3.19
N ASN A 19 26.86 -8.41 -3.09
CA ASN A 19 27.98 -8.23 -3.99
C ASN A 19 29.28 -8.11 -3.19
N ASP A 20 30.37 -8.63 -3.74
CA ASP A 20 31.71 -8.44 -3.21
C ASP A 20 32.20 -7.00 -3.46
N LYS A 21 33.37 -6.65 -2.93
CA LYS A 21 33.99 -5.33 -3.10
C LYS A 21 34.30 -4.97 -4.55
N ASN A 22 34.30 -5.96 -5.45
CA ASN A 22 34.54 -5.82 -6.88
C ASN A 22 33.23 -5.81 -7.70
N GLY A 23 32.07 -5.95 -7.05
CA GLY A 23 30.75 -5.95 -7.66
C GLY A 23 30.27 -7.32 -8.16
N ALA A 24 31.05 -8.40 -8.03
CA ALA A 24 30.60 -9.74 -8.38
C ALA A 24 29.60 -10.25 -7.31
N SER A 25 28.69 -11.15 -7.70
CA SER A 25 27.77 -11.74 -6.72
C SER A 25 28.53 -12.67 -5.78
N ILE A 26 28.23 -12.64 -4.49
CA ILE A 26 28.93 -13.44 -3.48
C ILE A 26 27.96 -13.95 -2.42
N THR A 27 28.13 -15.19 -1.98
CA THR A 27 27.43 -15.73 -0.81
C THR A 27 27.92 -15.02 0.46
N ARG A 28 26.99 -14.53 1.28
CA ARG A 28 27.32 -13.99 2.60
C ARG A 28 27.97 -15.07 3.48
N ALA A 29 29.00 -14.70 4.24
CA ALA A 29 29.66 -15.61 5.19
C ALA A 29 28.91 -15.70 6.52
N THR A 30 28.04 -14.73 6.81
CA THR A 30 27.13 -14.74 7.96
C THR A 30 25.82 -14.09 7.55
N ASN A 31 24.70 -14.73 7.88
CA ASN A 31 23.37 -14.31 7.42
C ASN A 31 22.96 -12.91 7.91
N GLY A 32 23.42 -12.49 9.08
CA GLY A 32 22.82 -11.37 9.79
C GLY A 32 21.38 -11.66 10.22
N THR A 33 20.64 -10.63 10.56
CA THR A 33 19.22 -10.70 10.93
C THR A 33 18.43 -9.70 10.11
N ILE A 34 17.35 -10.14 9.46
CA ILE A 34 16.39 -9.22 8.87
C ILE A 34 15.43 -8.76 9.97
N LYS A 35 15.30 -7.44 10.12
CA LYS A 35 14.43 -6.75 11.07
C LYS A 35 13.42 -5.90 10.32
N ILE A 36 12.19 -5.81 10.85
CA ILE A 36 11.17 -4.90 10.36
C ILE A 36 11.00 -3.76 11.35
N TYR A 37 11.09 -2.54 10.84
CA TYR A 37 10.74 -1.32 11.56
C TYR A 37 9.39 -0.80 11.10
N LYS A 38 8.64 -0.20 12.01
CA LYS A 38 7.30 0.34 11.78
C LYS A 38 7.33 1.87 11.87
N ASP A 39 6.81 2.53 10.84
CA ASP A 39 6.81 3.99 10.64
C ASP A 39 8.23 4.59 10.82
N ASP A 40 8.37 5.64 11.63
CA ASP A 40 9.63 6.23 12.07
C ASP A 40 10.12 5.69 13.43
N GLY A 41 9.51 4.60 13.91
CA GLY A 41 9.79 3.97 15.18
C GLY A 41 11.10 3.18 15.19
N THR A 42 11.69 3.05 16.37
CA THR A 42 12.92 2.26 16.60
C THR A 42 12.64 0.85 17.11
N THR A 43 11.37 0.48 17.32
CA THR A 43 10.99 -0.89 17.72
C THR A 43 11.03 -1.81 16.50
N GLU A 44 11.86 -2.85 16.58
CA GLU A 44 11.93 -3.89 15.55
C GLU A 44 11.06 -5.12 15.82
N SER A 45 10.73 -5.85 14.76
CA SER A 45 10.23 -7.23 14.82
C SER A 45 10.98 -8.15 13.86
N THR A 46 11.17 -9.40 14.27
CA THR A 46 11.67 -10.49 13.41
C THR A 46 10.60 -11.56 13.16
N ALA A 47 9.35 -11.31 13.56
CA ALA A 47 8.26 -12.28 13.49
C ALA A 47 7.90 -12.61 12.04
N GLY A 48 7.65 -13.89 11.74
CA GLY A 48 7.16 -14.32 10.43
C GLY A 48 8.19 -14.24 9.28
N ILE A 49 9.45 -13.89 9.55
CA ILE A 49 10.50 -13.77 8.54
C ILE A 49 11.14 -15.13 8.25
N THR A 50 11.34 -15.43 6.97
CA THR A 50 12.17 -16.53 6.50
C THR A 50 13.09 -16.00 5.40
N ASP A 51 14.40 -16.04 5.63
CA ASP A 51 15.40 -15.59 4.67
C ASP A 51 16.20 -16.80 4.17
N THR A 52 16.10 -17.05 2.87
CA THR A 52 16.75 -18.18 2.20
C THR A 52 17.95 -17.67 1.42
N GLU A 53 19.13 -18.12 1.82
CA GLU A 53 20.39 -17.87 1.13
C GLU A 53 20.42 -18.54 -0.25
N ASP A 54 21.13 -17.92 -1.20
CA ASP A 54 21.39 -18.43 -2.55
C ASP A 54 20.18 -19.15 -3.17
N PHE A 55 19.06 -18.42 -3.28
CA PHE A 55 17.80 -18.93 -3.79
C PHE A 55 18.00 -19.51 -5.19
N ASP A 56 17.50 -20.73 -5.39
CA ASP A 56 17.71 -21.50 -6.62
C ASP A 56 19.20 -21.78 -6.94
N SER A 57 20.05 -21.85 -5.91
CA SER A 57 21.51 -22.00 -6.03
C SER A 57 22.20 -20.85 -6.76
N LEU A 58 21.56 -19.68 -6.86
CA LEU A 58 22.15 -18.48 -7.44
C LEU A 58 22.95 -17.73 -6.36
N THR A 59 24.27 -17.88 -6.41
CA THR A 59 25.22 -17.18 -5.52
C THR A 59 24.90 -15.70 -5.43
N GLY A 60 24.69 -15.22 -4.21
CA GLY A 60 24.45 -13.81 -3.89
C GLY A 60 23.04 -13.31 -4.22
N ILE A 61 22.09 -14.20 -4.54
CA ILE A 61 20.67 -13.88 -4.65
C ILE A 61 19.92 -14.58 -3.52
N HIS A 62 19.20 -13.82 -2.71
CA HIS A 62 18.52 -14.32 -1.51
C HIS A 62 17.03 -14.05 -1.62
N ASN A 63 16.22 -14.93 -1.06
CA ASN A 63 14.76 -14.77 -1.04
C ASN A 63 14.27 -14.57 0.39
N CYS A 64 13.59 -13.45 0.63
CA CYS A 64 12.94 -13.15 1.89
C CYS A 64 11.42 -13.31 1.77
N LYS A 65 10.85 -14.06 2.69
CA LYS A 65 9.42 -14.24 2.91
C LYS A 65 9.06 -13.61 4.27
N ILE A 66 7.97 -12.86 4.32
CA ILE A 66 7.44 -12.31 5.57
C ILE A 66 5.95 -12.63 5.69
N VAL A 67 5.55 -13.30 6.77
CA VAL A 67 4.15 -13.58 7.12
C VAL A 67 3.64 -12.49 8.06
N LEU A 68 2.64 -11.73 7.62
CA LEU A 68 2.16 -10.51 8.28
C LEU A 68 1.01 -10.77 9.28
N THR A 69 1.05 -11.88 10.00
CA THR A 69 -0.02 -12.30 10.94
C THR A 69 0.28 -11.95 12.40
N ASP A 70 1.49 -11.48 12.70
CA ASP A 70 1.86 -11.03 14.04
C ASP A 70 1.24 -9.66 14.36
N ALA A 71 0.92 -9.41 15.64
CA ALA A 71 0.28 -8.17 16.10
C ALA A 71 1.10 -6.90 15.83
N PHE A 72 2.41 -7.03 15.60
CA PHE A 72 3.25 -5.92 15.15
C PHE A 72 2.80 -5.35 13.80
N TYR A 73 2.31 -6.21 12.91
CA TYR A 73 1.86 -5.88 11.55
C TYR A 73 0.39 -5.43 11.57
N ALA A 74 0.17 -4.12 11.70
CA ALA A 74 -1.15 -3.50 11.69
C ALA A 74 -1.39 -2.63 10.44
N THR A 75 -2.67 -2.44 10.11
CA THR A 75 -3.13 -1.58 9.02
C THR A 75 -2.84 -0.09 9.27
N GLY A 76 -2.73 0.71 8.21
CA GLY A 76 -2.50 2.15 8.28
C GLY A 76 -1.05 2.55 8.57
N HIS A 77 -0.10 1.64 8.39
CA HIS A 77 1.31 1.85 8.73
C HIS A 77 2.28 1.53 7.59
N ASP A 78 3.45 2.15 7.68
CA ASP A 78 4.59 1.90 6.81
C ASP A 78 5.63 1.02 7.48
N TYR A 79 6.30 0.18 6.69
CA TYR A 79 7.27 -0.77 7.21
C TYR A 79 8.55 -0.74 6.39
N SER A 80 9.69 -0.78 7.08
CA SER A 80 11.02 -0.89 6.49
C SER A 80 11.65 -2.24 6.81
N VAL A 81 12.16 -2.93 5.79
CA VAL A 81 12.86 -4.21 5.90
C VAL A 81 14.35 -3.93 5.89
N VAL A 82 15.04 -4.25 6.99
CA VAL A 82 16.45 -3.91 7.21
C VAL A 82 17.25 -5.16 7.52
N LEU A 83 18.35 -5.35 6.81
CA LEU A 83 19.39 -6.31 7.14
C LEU A 83 20.32 -5.71 8.21
N ASP A 84 20.54 -6.45 9.28
CA ASP A 84 21.42 -6.09 10.39
C ASP A 84 22.51 -7.15 10.56
N GLY A 85 23.76 -6.75 10.35
CA GLY A 85 24.95 -7.53 10.73
C GLY A 85 25.27 -8.72 9.84
N ALA A 86 24.92 -8.71 8.55
CA ALA A 86 25.41 -9.74 7.63
C ALA A 86 26.91 -9.56 7.38
N VAL A 87 27.65 -10.65 7.18
CA VAL A 87 29.07 -10.58 6.78
C VAL A 87 29.19 -10.90 5.30
N ILE A 88 29.63 -9.94 4.50
CA ILE A 88 29.76 -10.05 3.04
C ILE A 88 31.18 -9.65 2.68
N ASP A 89 31.93 -10.56 2.05
CA ASP A 89 33.33 -10.32 1.64
C ASP A 89 34.24 -9.83 2.79
N GLY A 90 33.98 -10.34 4.00
CA GLY A 90 34.71 -9.99 5.23
C GLY A 90 34.21 -8.73 5.96
N GLU A 91 33.27 -8.00 5.38
CA GLU A 91 32.73 -6.76 5.95
C GLU A 91 31.37 -6.96 6.60
N THR A 92 31.11 -6.24 7.70
CA THR A 92 29.77 -6.20 8.30
C THR A 92 28.88 -5.22 7.55
N VAL A 93 27.76 -5.71 7.03
CA VAL A 93 26.83 -4.96 6.19
C VAL A 93 25.48 -4.82 6.89
N ASN A 94 25.03 -3.57 6.98
CA ASN A 94 23.68 -3.18 7.33
C ASN A 94 23.05 -2.50 6.11
N ALA A 95 21.83 -2.89 5.74
CA ALA A 95 21.21 -2.36 4.52
C ALA A 95 19.68 -2.34 4.62
N VAL A 96 19.07 -1.27 4.09
CA VAL A 96 17.62 -1.27 3.85
C VAL A 96 17.36 -2.07 2.57
N LEU A 97 16.65 -3.18 2.69
CA LEU A 97 16.36 -4.07 1.58
C LEU A 97 15.10 -3.62 0.82
N ALA A 98 14.05 -3.29 1.57
CA ALA A 98 12.76 -2.97 1.01
C ALA A 98 11.90 -2.13 1.95
N THR A 99 10.83 -1.55 1.41
CA THR A 99 9.75 -0.93 2.17
C THR A 99 8.40 -1.44 1.65
N PHE A 100 7.40 -1.50 2.50
CA PHE A 100 6.02 -1.84 2.14
C PHE A 100 5.06 -1.12 3.08
N SER A 101 3.77 -1.14 2.76
CA SER A 101 2.73 -0.71 3.71
C SER A 101 1.65 -1.76 3.86
N ILE A 102 0.90 -1.67 4.95
CA ILE A 102 -0.29 -2.50 5.16
C ILE A 102 -1.49 -1.58 5.19
N GLU A 103 -2.32 -1.64 4.14
CA GLU A 103 -3.53 -0.85 3.96
C GLU A 103 -3.39 0.66 4.25
N ASN A 104 -2.17 1.21 4.20
CA ASN A 104 -1.90 2.63 4.45
C ASN A 104 -2.10 3.46 3.17
N ARG A 105 -1.95 2.80 2.03
CA ARG A 105 -2.08 3.40 0.69
C ARG A 105 -3.08 2.64 -0.17
N PHE A 106 -4.10 2.05 0.46
CA PHE A 106 -5.19 1.37 -0.21
C PHE A 106 -6.14 2.41 -0.84
N ALA A 107 -5.59 3.24 -1.71
CA ALA A 107 -6.24 4.38 -2.34
C ALA A 107 -6.89 4.00 -3.69
N GLY A 108 -6.75 2.74 -4.12
CA GLY A 108 -7.46 2.22 -5.29
C GLY A 108 -8.95 1.96 -5.06
N SER A 109 -9.40 1.80 -3.80
CA SER A 109 -10.81 1.52 -3.51
C SER A 109 -11.55 2.78 -3.04
N SER A 110 -11.06 3.53 -2.05
CA SER A 110 -11.93 4.54 -1.41
C SER A 110 -12.31 5.75 -2.28
N LEU A 111 -11.43 6.21 -3.18
CA LEU A 111 -11.74 7.31 -4.10
C LEU A 111 -12.55 6.83 -5.32
N PHE A 112 -12.23 5.66 -5.87
CA PHE A 112 -12.97 5.07 -6.98
C PHE A 112 -14.34 4.56 -6.54
N GLU A 113 -14.50 4.01 -5.34
CA GLU A 113 -15.79 3.63 -4.77
C GLU A 113 -16.65 4.86 -4.51
N LYS A 114 -16.09 5.94 -3.95
CA LYS A 114 -16.84 7.20 -3.78
C LYS A 114 -17.27 7.80 -5.12
N ALA A 115 -16.36 7.86 -6.09
CA ALA A 115 -16.67 8.39 -7.42
C ALA A 115 -17.66 7.49 -8.19
N ALA A 116 -17.51 6.17 -8.12
CA ALA A 116 -18.42 5.20 -8.72
C ALA A 116 -19.79 5.23 -8.06
N LYS A 117 -19.86 5.31 -6.72
CA LYS A 117 -21.10 5.57 -6.00
C LYS A 117 -21.75 6.85 -6.52
N MET A 118 -21.03 7.97 -6.55
CA MET A 118 -21.57 9.22 -7.10
C MET A 118 -22.09 9.11 -8.55
N LEU A 119 -21.41 8.34 -9.41
CA LEU A 119 -21.81 8.13 -10.82
C LEU A 119 -23.03 7.21 -10.97
N VAL A 120 -23.26 6.29 -10.04
CA VAL A 120 -24.37 5.31 -10.06
C VAL A 120 -25.57 5.80 -9.23
N ASN A 121 -25.37 6.81 -8.38
CA ASN A 121 -26.36 7.28 -7.42
C ASN A 121 -27.56 8.00 -8.05
N LYS A 122 -28.71 7.86 -7.38
CA LYS A 122 -29.96 8.53 -7.73
C LYS A 122 -29.87 10.03 -7.44
N ALA A 123 -30.04 10.85 -8.45
CA ALA A 123 -30.27 12.28 -8.30
C ALA A 123 -31.77 12.56 -8.26
N VAL A 124 -32.24 13.26 -7.22
CA VAL A 124 -33.63 13.73 -7.12
C VAL A 124 -33.65 15.24 -7.09
N GLN A 125 -34.30 15.84 -8.09
CA GLN A 125 -34.55 17.27 -8.13
C GLN A 125 -35.90 17.60 -7.49
N ASN A 126 -35.89 18.50 -6.50
CA ASN A 126 -37.10 19.15 -6.03
C ASN A 126 -37.48 20.27 -7.02
N LYS A 127 -38.57 20.04 -7.77
CA LYS A 127 -39.04 20.99 -8.80
C LYS A 127 -39.50 22.35 -8.26
N SER A 128 -39.87 22.42 -6.98
CA SER A 128 -40.35 23.66 -6.36
C SER A 128 -39.21 24.54 -5.85
N THR A 129 -38.07 23.96 -5.51
CA THR A 129 -36.92 24.68 -4.94
C THR A 129 -35.68 24.66 -5.83
N GLY A 130 -35.67 23.88 -6.92
CA GLY A 130 -34.52 23.70 -7.81
C GLY A 130 -33.41 22.83 -7.22
N VAL A 131 -33.48 22.47 -5.94
CA VAL A 131 -32.48 21.70 -5.22
C VAL A 131 -32.35 20.28 -5.80
N ILE A 132 -31.12 19.84 -6.02
CA ILE A 132 -30.77 18.48 -6.45
C ILE A 132 -30.04 17.79 -5.30
N ASN A 133 -30.64 16.71 -4.79
CA ASN A 133 -30.01 15.84 -3.81
C ASN A 133 -29.48 14.58 -4.51
N TYR A 134 -28.22 14.25 -4.24
CA TYR A 134 -27.58 13.00 -4.63
C TYR A 134 -27.56 12.11 -3.39
N TYR A 135 -28.18 10.94 -3.46
CA TYR A 135 -28.30 9.99 -2.33
C TYR A 135 -27.21 8.91 -2.41
N ASP A 136 -26.88 8.26 -1.29
CA ASP A 136 -26.05 7.04 -1.26
C ASP A 136 -26.81 5.84 -1.84
N ASP A 137 -26.21 4.66 -1.80
CA ASP A 137 -26.79 3.38 -2.20
C ASP A 137 -28.06 2.98 -1.42
N ASP A 138 -28.27 3.56 -0.24
CA ASP A 138 -29.49 3.39 0.56
C ASP A 138 -30.70 4.17 0.01
N GLY A 139 -30.49 5.15 -0.88
CA GLY A 139 -31.54 6.00 -1.44
C GLY A 139 -32.16 7.01 -0.45
N GLU A 140 -31.62 7.13 0.76
CA GLU A 140 -32.14 7.93 1.87
C GLU A 140 -31.12 8.97 2.37
N THR A 141 -29.84 8.60 2.45
CA THR A 141 -28.77 9.49 2.93
C THR A 141 -28.27 10.39 1.79
N SER A 142 -28.50 11.70 1.88
CA SER A 142 -27.95 12.65 0.89
C SER A 142 -26.44 12.84 1.08
N ILE A 143 -25.64 12.52 0.07
CA ILE A 143 -24.19 12.71 0.06
C ILE A 143 -23.75 14.08 -0.48
N LEU A 144 -24.60 14.72 -1.29
CA LEU A 144 -24.37 16.07 -1.83
C LEU A 144 -25.71 16.74 -2.13
N THR A 145 -25.83 18.01 -1.73
CA THR A 145 -26.93 18.88 -2.11
C THR A 145 -26.40 20.02 -2.96
N HIS A 146 -26.84 20.09 -4.21
CA HIS A 146 -26.59 21.19 -5.11
C HIS A 146 -27.86 22.03 -5.21
N THR A 147 -27.75 23.34 -4.99
CA THR A 147 -28.81 24.30 -5.30
C THR A 147 -28.32 25.17 -6.46
N PRO A 148 -28.56 24.76 -7.73
CA PRO A 148 -28.25 25.61 -8.86
C PRO A 148 -29.06 26.90 -8.73
N THR A 149 -28.38 28.03 -8.63
CA THR A 149 -29.00 29.34 -8.80
C THR A 149 -28.79 29.77 -10.24
N ASP A 150 -29.82 29.60 -11.06
CA ASP A 150 -29.83 30.20 -12.38
C ASP A 150 -30.04 31.71 -12.20
N GLY A 151 -29.04 32.53 -12.57
CA GLY A 151 -29.34 33.87 -13.06
C GLY A 151 -30.10 33.71 -14.38
N GLU A 152 -31.18 34.48 -14.58
CA GLU A 152 -32.12 34.35 -15.72
C GLU A 152 -31.45 33.82 -16.99
N SER A 153 -31.64 32.52 -17.24
CA SER A 153 -31.16 31.87 -18.45
C SER A 153 -32.37 31.37 -19.23
N THR A 154 -32.55 31.93 -20.43
CA THR A 154 -33.63 31.58 -21.35
C THR A 154 -33.67 30.07 -21.60
N ILE A 155 -34.72 29.40 -21.14
CA ILE A 155 -34.98 27.99 -21.45
C ILE A 155 -35.54 27.91 -22.88
N THR A 156 -34.73 27.48 -23.85
CA THR A 156 -35.20 27.13 -25.19
C THR A 156 -35.61 25.66 -25.22
N ARG A 157 -36.92 25.38 -25.15
CA ARG A 157 -37.46 24.07 -25.53
C ARG A 157 -37.59 24.05 -27.05
N THR A 158 -36.85 23.19 -27.75
CA THR A 158 -37.14 22.90 -29.16
C THR A 158 -38.46 22.11 -29.22
N PRO A 159 -39.54 22.65 -29.80
CA PRO A 159 -40.76 21.87 -29.97
C PRO A 159 -40.53 20.74 -30.98
N SER A 160 -41.21 19.62 -30.74
CA SER A 160 -41.28 18.44 -31.62
C SER A 160 -41.95 18.77 -32.95
#